data_AF-A0A9P0DJP1-F1
#
_entry.id   AF-A0A9P0DJP1-F1
#
_cell.length_a   1.000
_cell.length_b   1.000
_cell.length_c   1.000
_cell.angle_alpha   90.00
_cell.angle_beta   90.00
_cell.angle_gamma   90.00
#
_symmetry.space_group_name_H-M   'P 1'
#
loop_
_entity.id
_entity.type
_entity.pdbx_description
1 polymer ?
#
loop_
_entity_poly.entity_id
_entity_poly.type
_entity_poly.pdbx_seq_one_letter_code
_entity_poly.pdbx_strand_id
1 'polypeptide(L)'
;MSALKSTIMIQQKAITNHVSDVDDTSIRSLSSEDVSQVVPRGYCCAKSINPADGRGRKLHLLQMLVLPFIPILALIVQTSLMLRNIMILKHDSIEIENQVTAATELGKVVTRMQLERSEVAFYLYTGGNKEFRTDNRTDLKARFNLTNEALGNMSFWPPLALQLDGSRTVYLDKATFISNLTKFRKTVEESEETTITDVLTWYTSVNAAMLEHLTQQIKETDTSGVWRYLLAFKNLLKSIESTGIASVYGVNYFGKGSLEKKNHISYIQHDSIAKDLLNTSLNYVAKLKQEYRNLSLTMDNYGNIKQKNDVIIKNEKRAPNYPEALNYFVSIALYTDELRKLQRSLRVTIG
;
A
#
# COMPACT_ATOMS: atom_id res chain seq x y z
N MET A 1 -26.77 25.42 58.59
CA MET A 1 -26.11 26.53 57.86
C MET A 1 -26.09 26.16 56.38
N SER A 2 -26.59 26.90 55.38
CA SER A 2 -26.73 28.35 55.12
C SER A 2 -25.38 29.06 54.91
N ALA A 3 -25.17 29.94 53.91
CA ALA A 3 -25.88 30.31 52.67
C ALA A 3 -24.87 31.09 51.77
N LEU A 4 -25.09 31.53 50.52
CA LEU A 4 -26.24 31.55 49.57
C LEU A 4 -25.78 30.86 48.25
N LYS A 5 -26.51 30.64 47.14
CA LYS A 5 -27.82 31.04 46.57
C LYS A 5 -27.94 32.42 45.85
N SER A 6 -27.71 32.47 44.52
CA SER A 6 -28.38 33.47 43.66
C SER A 6 -28.75 32.92 42.28
N THR A 7 -29.93 33.27 41.81
CA THR A 7 -30.51 32.95 40.49
C THR A 7 -31.49 34.05 40.15
N ILE A 8 -31.41 34.63 38.95
CA ILE A 8 -32.42 35.55 38.43
C ILE A 8 -32.79 35.13 37.01
N MET A 9 -34.08 35.13 36.74
CA MET A 9 -34.74 34.65 35.51
C MET A 9 -36.05 35.44 35.40
N ILE A 10 -36.49 35.73 34.16
CA ILE A 10 -37.85 36.20 33.82
C ILE A 10 -38.24 37.60 34.36
N GLN A 11 -38.50 38.56 33.46
CA GLN A 11 -39.90 38.99 33.27
C GLN A 11 -40.18 39.62 31.90
N GLN A 12 -41.21 39.08 31.27
CA GLN A 12 -41.88 39.57 30.08
C GLN A 12 -43.27 40.06 30.53
N LYS A 13 -43.71 41.24 30.12
CA LYS A 13 -45.01 41.79 30.55
C LYS A 13 -45.74 42.48 29.39
N ALA A 14 -46.95 42.02 29.11
CA ALA A 14 -47.92 42.67 28.24
C ALA A 14 -49.26 42.73 28.98
N ILE A 15 -49.90 43.91 29.01
CA ILE A 15 -51.27 44.14 29.47
C ILE A 15 -51.92 45.15 28.51
N THR A 16 -53.22 45.01 28.29
CA THR A 16 -54.00 45.62 27.21
C THR A 16 -54.57 47.01 27.50
N ASN A 17 -54.87 47.69 26.39
CA ASN A 17 -55.89 48.71 26.09
C ASN A 17 -56.73 49.32 27.24
N HIS A 18 -56.91 50.64 27.16
CA HIS A 18 -58.21 51.27 27.40
C HIS A 18 -58.54 52.23 26.23
N VAL A 19 -59.83 52.48 25.98
CA VAL A 19 -60.33 53.34 24.89
C VAL A 19 -61.22 54.45 25.46
N SER A 20 -61.03 55.68 24.99
CA SER A 20 -62.01 56.78 24.87
C SER A 20 -61.29 58.11 24.55
N ASP A 21 -61.87 59.12 23.89
CA ASP A 21 -62.79 59.15 22.73
C ASP A 21 -62.83 60.62 22.19
N VAL A 22 -63.65 60.93 21.18
CA VAL A 22 -64.05 62.29 20.71
C VAL A 22 -63.04 63.13 19.89
N ASP A 23 -63.12 62.94 18.57
CA ASP A 23 -63.45 63.92 17.50
C ASP A 23 -62.65 65.19 17.13
N ASP A 24 -62.63 65.40 15.79
CA ASP A 24 -62.71 66.66 15.02
C ASP A 24 -61.63 67.77 15.18
N THR A 25 -60.80 68.06 14.17
CA THR A 25 -61.28 68.54 12.85
C THR A 25 -60.20 68.60 11.74
N SER A 26 -60.68 68.60 10.50
CA SER A 26 -60.11 69.21 9.28
C SER A 26 -59.02 68.46 8.49
N ILE A 27 -59.15 68.56 7.15
CA ILE A 27 -58.31 67.92 6.14
C ILE A 27 -57.43 69.00 5.47
N ARG A 28 -56.11 68.76 5.32
CA ARG A 28 -55.30 69.42 4.29
C ARG A 28 -54.02 68.64 3.95
N SER A 29 -53.97 68.11 2.74
CA SER A 29 -52.80 67.40 2.20
C SER A 29 -51.96 68.33 1.32
N LEU A 30 -50.77 68.72 1.81
CA LEU A 30 -49.66 69.28 1.03
C LEU A 30 -48.39 68.62 1.61
N SER A 31 -47.70 67.76 0.85
CA SER A 31 -46.72 68.08 -0.20
C SER A 31 -45.31 68.27 0.37
N SER A 32 -44.31 67.88 -0.41
CA SER A 32 -42.92 67.64 0.02
C SER A 32 -42.03 68.90 0.07
N GLU A 33 -40.81 68.69 0.58
CA GLU A 33 -39.63 69.58 0.63
C GLU A 33 -39.58 70.74 1.67
N ASP A 34 -38.33 71.05 2.04
CA ASP A 34 -37.82 72.19 2.81
C ASP A 34 -38.33 72.50 4.23
N VAL A 35 -37.84 71.73 5.20
CA VAL A 35 -37.23 72.31 6.41
C VAL A 35 -35.83 71.71 6.62
N SER A 36 -34.80 72.56 6.56
CA SER A 36 -33.41 72.19 6.86
C SER A 36 -32.90 72.94 8.10
N GLN A 37 -31.75 72.51 8.65
CA GLN A 37 -31.21 72.88 9.98
C GLN A 37 -31.97 72.17 11.12
N VAL A 38 -31.35 71.69 12.21
CA VAL A 38 -30.07 72.06 12.85
C VAL A 38 -29.12 70.85 13.01
N VAL A 39 -27.80 71.10 13.07
CA VAL A 39 -26.76 70.09 13.27
C VAL A 39 -25.89 70.38 14.51
N PRO A 40 -25.75 69.44 15.45
CA PRO A 40 -24.61 69.34 16.36
C PRO A 40 -23.46 68.55 15.70
N ARG A 41 -22.21 69.00 15.87
CA ARG A 41 -21.03 68.34 15.28
C ARG A 41 -20.64 67.07 16.03
N GLY A 42 -20.41 65.97 15.28
CA GLY A 42 -19.78 64.74 15.77
C GLY A 42 -18.94 64.09 14.66
N TYR A 43 -17.79 63.50 15.01
CA TYR A 43 -16.85 62.91 14.04
C TYR A 43 -17.37 61.58 13.49
N CYS A 44 -17.42 61.44 12.16
CA CYS A 44 -16.98 60.21 11.48
C CYS A 44 -16.64 60.48 10.00
N CYS A 45 -15.48 60.01 9.53
CA CYS A 45 -15.02 60.22 8.15
C CYS A 45 -15.59 59.20 7.16
N ALA A 46 -16.92 59.11 7.09
CA ALA A 46 -17.61 58.55 5.93
C ALA A 46 -18.27 59.72 5.18
N LYS A 47 -17.67 60.18 4.08
CA LYS A 47 -18.30 61.15 3.18
C LYS A 47 -19.42 60.45 2.43
N SER A 48 -20.61 60.39 3.04
CA SER A 48 -21.82 59.88 2.43
C SER A 48 -22.13 60.71 1.17
N ILE A 49 -21.79 60.14 0.02
CA ILE A 49 -22.20 60.70 -1.28
C ILE A 49 -23.71 60.55 -1.34
N ASN A 50 -24.43 61.68 -1.23
CA ASN A 50 -25.89 61.68 -1.21
C ASN A 50 -26.44 60.93 -2.43
N PRO A 51 -27.38 59.98 -2.26
CA PRO A 51 -27.90 59.15 -3.35
C PRO A 51 -28.71 59.93 -4.40
N ALA A 52 -28.94 61.23 -4.17
CA ALA A 52 -29.56 62.17 -5.10
C ALA A 52 -28.60 62.74 -6.17
N ASP A 53 -27.26 62.69 -5.98
CA ASP A 53 -26.33 63.09 -7.05
C ASP A 53 -26.27 62.02 -8.16
N GLY A 54 -26.54 62.43 -9.40
CA GLY A 54 -26.61 61.56 -10.58
C GLY A 54 -25.29 60.84 -10.92
N ARG A 55 -24.14 61.32 -10.42
CA ARG A 55 -22.86 60.57 -10.49
C ARG A 55 -22.72 59.59 -9.33
N GLY A 56 -22.99 60.03 -8.10
CA GLY A 56 -22.98 59.19 -6.90
C GLY A 56 -23.89 57.97 -6.97
N ARG A 57 -25.13 58.16 -7.43
CA ARG A 57 -26.14 57.09 -7.59
C ARG A 57 -25.65 55.96 -8.50
N LYS A 58 -24.91 56.27 -9.58
CA LYS A 58 -24.34 55.25 -10.49
C LYS A 58 -23.23 54.45 -9.82
N LEU A 59 -22.38 55.09 -9.02
CA LEU A 59 -21.33 54.41 -8.26
C LEU A 59 -21.91 53.48 -7.19
N HIS A 60 -22.93 53.94 -6.45
CA HIS A 60 -23.60 53.13 -5.43
C HIS A 60 -24.36 51.92 -6.03
N LEU A 61 -25.02 52.10 -7.18
CA LEU A 61 -25.65 51.00 -7.92
C LEU A 61 -24.60 49.99 -8.43
N LEU A 62 -23.46 50.46 -8.95
CA LEU A 62 -22.35 49.59 -9.35
C LEU A 62 -21.78 48.83 -8.14
N GLN A 63 -21.61 49.48 -6.98
CA GLN A 63 -21.12 48.84 -5.76
C GLN A 63 -22.10 47.77 -5.24
N MET A 64 -23.41 48.05 -5.25
CA MET A 64 -24.47 47.10 -4.90
C MET A 64 -24.53 45.91 -5.87
N LEU A 65 -24.22 46.12 -7.16
CA LEU A 65 -24.10 45.06 -8.16
C LEU A 65 -22.84 44.21 -7.94
N VAL A 66 -21.68 44.84 -7.65
CA VAL A 66 -20.36 44.19 -7.67
C VAL A 66 -20.01 43.47 -6.35
N LEU A 67 -20.43 43.99 -5.18
CA LEU A 67 -20.11 43.34 -3.90
C LEU A 67 -20.49 41.84 -3.85
N PRO A 68 -21.69 41.41 -4.32
CA PRO A 68 -22.07 40.01 -4.36
C PRO A 68 -21.19 39.11 -5.24
N PHE A 69 -20.51 39.65 -6.27
CA PHE A 69 -19.63 38.84 -7.12
C PHE A 69 -18.32 38.45 -6.43
N ILE A 70 -17.88 39.16 -5.39
CA ILE A 70 -16.64 38.86 -4.67
C ILE A 70 -16.67 37.46 -4.03
N PRO A 71 -17.66 37.09 -3.19
CA PRO A 71 -17.76 35.73 -2.66
C PRO A 71 -18.06 34.68 -3.74
N ILE A 72 -18.80 35.03 -4.80
CA ILE A 72 -19.08 34.12 -5.92
C ILE A 72 -17.78 33.75 -6.65
N LEU A 73 -16.93 34.73 -6.97
CA LEU A 73 -15.62 34.51 -7.59
C LEU A 73 -14.68 33.72 -6.66
N ALA A 74 -14.69 34.01 -5.35
CA ALA A 74 -13.93 33.24 -4.38
C ALA A 74 -14.35 31.75 -4.36
N LEU A 75 -15.65 31.47 -4.37
CA LEU A 75 -16.20 30.11 -4.46
C LEU A 75 -15.85 29.43 -5.79
N ILE A 76 -15.89 30.15 -6.92
CA ILE A 76 -15.50 29.62 -8.24
C ILE A 76 -14.01 29.25 -8.25
N VAL A 77 -13.13 30.09 -7.70
CA VAL A 77 -11.69 29.79 -7.60
C VAL A 77 -11.44 28.62 -6.66
N GLN A 78 -12.07 28.60 -5.48
CA GLN A 78 -11.94 27.50 -4.50
C GLN A 78 -12.41 26.16 -5.09
N THR A 79 -13.58 26.12 -5.74
CA THR A 79 -14.10 24.91 -6.39
C THR A 79 -13.26 24.49 -7.60
N SER A 80 -12.70 25.42 -8.36
CA SER A 80 -11.77 25.12 -9.46
C SER A 80 -10.46 24.50 -8.97
N LEU A 81 -9.88 25.02 -7.88
CA LEU A 81 -8.68 24.45 -7.25
C LEU A 81 -8.96 23.07 -6.64
N MET A 82 -10.10 22.90 -5.98
CA MET A 82 -10.55 21.62 -5.44
C MET A 82 -10.77 20.59 -6.56
N LEU A 83 -11.45 20.97 -7.65
CA LEU A 83 -11.67 20.11 -8.82
C LEU A 83 -10.36 19.74 -9.52
N ARG A 84 -9.40 20.68 -9.64
CA ARG A 84 -8.07 20.40 -10.18
C ARG A 84 -7.36 19.32 -9.35
N ASN A 85 -7.40 19.42 -8.02
CA ASN A 85 -6.77 18.44 -7.13
C ASN A 85 -7.48 17.07 -7.22
N ILE A 86 -8.81 17.05 -7.31
CA ILE A 86 -9.60 15.83 -7.52
C ILE A 86 -9.29 15.19 -8.89
N MET A 87 -9.13 15.98 -9.96
CA MET A 87 -8.79 15.45 -11.27
C MET A 87 -7.37 14.87 -11.33
N ILE A 88 -6.40 15.46 -10.64
CA ILE A 88 -5.04 14.89 -10.52
C ILE A 88 -5.12 13.54 -9.80
N LEU A 89 -5.72 13.49 -8.60
CA LEU A 89 -5.90 12.25 -7.84
C LEU A 89 -6.66 11.17 -8.63
N LYS A 90 -7.67 11.55 -9.43
CA LYS A 90 -8.41 10.62 -10.30
C LYS A 90 -7.55 10.14 -11.48
N HIS A 91 -6.71 10.99 -12.05
CA HIS A 91 -5.82 10.61 -13.15
C HIS A 91 -4.76 9.61 -12.67
N ASP A 92 -4.12 9.89 -11.53
CA ASP A 92 -3.20 8.98 -10.86
C ASP A 92 -3.86 7.61 -10.60
N SER A 93 -5.12 7.62 -10.11
CA SER A 93 -5.90 6.39 -9.88
C SER A 93 -6.19 5.58 -11.14
N ILE A 94 -6.38 6.21 -12.30
CA ILE A 94 -6.64 5.53 -13.58
C ILE A 94 -5.34 4.97 -14.18
N GLU A 95 -4.21 5.64 -13.96
CA GLU A 95 -2.90 5.09 -14.33
C GLU A 95 -2.58 3.83 -13.49
N ILE A 96 -2.85 3.89 -12.18
CA ILE A 96 -2.73 2.75 -11.25
C ILE A 96 -3.59 1.56 -11.71
N GLU A 97 -4.85 1.78 -12.08
CA GLU A 97 -5.77 0.70 -12.50
C GLU A 97 -5.23 -0.10 -13.71
N ASN A 98 -4.62 0.57 -14.68
CA ASN A 98 -4.00 -0.08 -15.84
C ASN A 98 -2.70 -0.82 -15.46
N GLN A 99 -1.86 -0.23 -14.60
CA GLN A 99 -0.65 -0.88 -14.08
C GLN A 99 -0.97 -2.13 -13.25
N VAL A 100 -2.10 -2.13 -12.52
CA VAL A 100 -2.55 -3.24 -11.66
C VAL A 100 -2.74 -4.55 -12.43
N THR A 101 -3.19 -4.53 -13.70
CA THR A 101 -3.33 -5.76 -14.50
C THR A 101 -1.98 -6.39 -14.84
N ALA A 102 -1.04 -5.62 -15.41
CA ALA A 102 0.31 -6.09 -15.71
C ALA A 102 1.07 -6.54 -14.44
N ALA A 103 0.94 -5.78 -13.34
CA ALA A 103 1.48 -6.16 -12.04
C ALA A 103 0.83 -7.43 -11.44
N THR A 104 -0.41 -7.76 -11.81
CA THR A 104 -1.07 -9.02 -11.43
C THR A 104 -0.44 -10.21 -12.13
N GLU A 105 -0.20 -10.11 -13.44
CA GLU A 105 0.40 -11.19 -14.22
C GLU A 105 1.87 -11.41 -13.83
N LEU A 106 2.65 -10.33 -13.70
CA LEU A 106 4.01 -10.38 -13.17
C LEU A 106 4.05 -10.94 -11.74
N GLY A 107 3.14 -10.52 -10.86
CA GLY A 107 3.04 -11.05 -9.49
C GLY A 107 2.70 -12.55 -9.43
N LYS A 108 1.89 -13.06 -10.36
CA LYS A 108 1.65 -14.51 -10.54
C LYS A 108 2.93 -15.23 -10.97
N VAL A 109 3.64 -14.71 -11.99
CA VAL A 109 4.89 -15.30 -12.50
C VAL A 109 5.98 -15.33 -11.42
N VAL A 110 6.21 -14.21 -10.71
CA VAL A 110 7.12 -14.13 -9.54
C VAL A 110 6.77 -15.21 -8.52
N THR A 111 5.49 -15.34 -8.16
CA THR A 111 5.06 -16.35 -7.18
C THR A 111 5.33 -17.78 -7.66
N ARG A 112 5.16 -18.08 -8.96
CA ARG A 112 5.48 -19.41 -9.52
C ARG A 112 6.99 -19.68 -9.51
N MET A 113 7.81 -18.73 -9.97
CA MET A 113 9.28 -18.84 -9.97
C MET A 113 9.87 -18.97 -8.55
N GLN A 114 9.30 -18.29 -7.56
CA GLN A 114 9.65 -18.46 -6.14
C GLN A 114 9.40 -19.87 -5.63
N LEU A 115 8.22 -20.42 -5.90
CA LEU A 115 7.85 -21.77 -5.48
C LEU A 115 8.68 -22.83 -6.23
N GLU A 116 8.95 -22.60 -7.51
CA GLU A 116 9.81 -23.47 -8.32
C GLU A 116 11.25 -23.53 -7.81
N ARG A 117 11.88 -22.38 -7.48
CA ARG A 117 13.19 -22.37 -6.80
C ARG A 117 13.16 -23.21 -5.53
N SER A 118 12.11 -23.06 -4.74
CA SER A 118 11.99 -23.68 -3.42
C SER A 118 11.86 -25.22 -3.53
N GLU A 119 11.14 -25.71 -4.55
CA GLU A 119 10.97 -27.14 -4.80
C GLU A 119 12.18 -27.76 -5.52
N VAL A 120 12.85 -27.03 -6.42
CA VAL A 120 14.17 -27.42 -6.96
C VAL A 120 15.21 -27.52 -5.83
N ALA A 121 15.24 -26.56 -4.91
CA ALA A 121 16.12 -26.62 -3.73
C ALA A 121 15.86 -27.89 -2.90
N PHE A 122 14.59 -28.19 -2.61
CA PHE A 122 14.21 -29.37 -1.85
C PHE A 122 14.61 -30.66 -2.57
N TYR A 123 14.36 -30.77 -3.87
CA TYR A 123 14.77 -31.91 -4.71
C TYR A 123 16.30 -32.15 -4.65
N LEU A 124 17.10 -31.09 -4.86
CA LEU A 124 18.57 -31.17 -4.86
C LEU A 124 19.16 -31.46 -3.47
N TYR A 125 18.57 -30.93 -2.38
CA TYR A 125 19.05 -31.19 -1.02
C TYR A 125 18.56 -32.50 -0.39
N THR A 126 17.62 -33.22 -1.03
CA THR A 126 17.13 -34.54 -0.60
C THR A 126 17.59 -35.68 -1.53
N GLY A 127 18.50 -35.40 -2.47
CA GLY A 127 19.00 -36.39 -3.43
C GLY A 127 17.91 -36.95 -4.35
N GLY A 128 16.81 -36.22 -4.56
CA GLY A 128 15.67 -36.64 -5.37
C GLY A 128 14.93 -37.90 -4.90
N ASN A 129 15.15 -38.39 -3.67
CA ASN A 129 14.57 -39.65 -3.19
C ASN A 129 13.03 -39.61 -3.26
N LYS A 130 12.46 -40.57 -4.00
CA LYS A 130 11.02 -40.67 -4.29
C LYS A 130 10.17 -40.89 -3.05
N GLU A 131 10.74 -41.44 -1.97
CA GLU A 131 10.07 -41.65 -0.69
C GLU A 131 9.56 -40.34 -0.06
N PHE A 132 10.23 -39.21 -0.32
CA PHE A 132 9.83 -37.89 0.19
C PHE A 132 8.99 -37.06 -0.80
N ARG A 133 8.48 -37.69 -1.89
CA ARG A 133 7.63 -37.05 -2.92
C ARG A 133 6.13 -37.28 -2.71
N THR A 134 5.67 -37.23 -1.45
CA THR A 134 4.32 -37.65 -1.05
C THR A 134 3.23 -36.57 -1.13
N ASP A 135 3.58 -35.34 -1.51
CA ASP A 135 2.65 -34.21 -1.65
C ASP A 135 2.78 -33.56 -3.04
N ASN A 136 1.70 -32.98 -3.56
CA ASN A 136 1.69 -32.08 -4.73
C ASN A 136 2.69 -30.91 -4.57
N ARG A 137 3.03 -30.51 -3.33
CA ARG A 137 4.11 -29.55 -3.01
C ARG A 137 5.53 -30.08 -3.26
N THR A 138 5.68 -31.31 -3.75
CA THR A 138 6.97 -31.97 -4.02
C THR A 138 7.06 -32.58 -5.44
N ASP A 139 6.03 -32.41 -6.29
CA ASP A 139 6.14 -32.81 -7.69
C ASP A 139 6.64 -31.67 -8.60
N LEU A 140 7.93 -31.77 -8.93
CA LEU A 140 8.63 -30.83 -9.79
C LEU A 140 7.99 -30.68 -11.19
N LYS A 141 7.32 -31.72 -11.70
CA LYS A 141 6.70 -31.69 -13.04
C LYS A 141 5.39 -30.90 -13.05
N ALA A 142 4.52 -31.13 -12.07
CA ALA A 142 3.37 -30.27 -11.80
C ALA A 142 3.81 -28.82 -11.57
N ARG A 143 4.90 -28.58 -10.82
CA ARG A 143 5.46 -27.25 -10.59
C ARG A 143 5.88 -26.54 -11.88
N PHE A 144 6.70 -27.19 -12.70
CA PHE A 144 7.14 -26.63 -13.99
C PHE A 144 5.96 -26.28 -14.89
N ASN A 145 4.92 -27.13 -14.93
CA ASN A 145 3.70 -26.87 -15.68
C ASN A 145 2.93 -25.64 -15.15
N LEU A 146 2.77 -25.51 -13.83
CA LEU A 146 2.11 -24.36 -13.20
C LEU A 146 2.86 -23.03 -13.41
N THR A 147 4.19 -23.08 -13.59
CA THR A 147 5.01 -21.93 -13.99
C THR A 147 4.86 -21.65 -15.49
N ASN A 148 4.86 -22.68 -16.34
CA ASN A 148 4.67 -22.53 -17.79
C ASN A 148 3.31 -21.91 -18.13
N GLU A 149 2.25 -22.32 -17.42
CA GLU A 149 0.91 -21.75 -17.53
C GLU A 149 0.91 -20.24 -17.22
N ALA A 150 1.54 -19.83 -16.11
CA ALA A 150 1.63 -18.43 -15.72
C ALA A 150 2.47 -17.59 -16.69
N LEU A 151 3.57 -18.15 -17.22
CA LEU A 151 4.38 -17.52 -18.26
C LEU A 151 3.62 -17.41 -19.59
N GLY A 152 2.89 -18.45 -19.98
CA GLY A 152 2.03 -18.44 -21.17
C GLY A 152 1.00 -17.32 -21.12
N ASN A 153 0.21 -17.29 -20.05
CA ASN A 153 -0.88 -16.35 -19.79
C ASN A 153 -0.45 -14.88 -19.58
N MET A 154 0.86 -14.58 -19.55
CA MET A 154 1.37 -13.22 -19.36
C MET A 154 1.29 -12.41 -20.67
N SER A 155 0.47 -11.35 -20.69
CA SER A 155 0.19 -10.50 -21.85
C SER A 155 1.37 -9.59 -22.24
N PHE A 156 2.01 -8.98 -21.24
CA PHE A 156 3.16 -8.07 -21.39
C PHE A 156 4.40 -8.67 -20.71
N TRP A 157 5.55 -8.66 -21.38
CA TRP A 157 6.82 -9.13 -20.80
C TRP A 157 7.73 -7.95 -20.46
N PRO A 158 8.15 -7.78 -19.18
CA PRO A 158 9.06 -6.71 -18.79
C PRO A 158 10.48 -6.98 -19.31
N PRO A 159 11.28 -5.93 -19.60
CA PRO A 159 12.69 -6.10 -19.96
C PRO A 159 13.49 -6.59 -18.73
N LEU A 160 13.67 -7.90 -18.61
CA LEU A 160 14.46 -8.48 -17.52
C LEU A 160 15.95 -8.32 -17.80
N ALA A 161 16.64 -7.67 -16.85
CA ALA A 161 18.09 -7.53 -16.81
C ALA A 161 18.64 -8.43 -15.70
N LEU A 162 19.06 -9.65 -16.05
CA LEU A 162 19.63 -10.59 -15.07
C LEU A 162 21.09 -10.21 -14.76
N GLN A 163 21.40 -9.96 -13.49
CA GLN A 163 22.76 -9.78 -12.99
C GLN A 163 23.39 -11.15 -12.70
N LEU A 164 24.29 -11.64 -13.56
CA LEU A 164 25.11 -12.83 -13.29
C LEU A 164 26.56 -12.45 -13.00
N ASP A 165 27.11 -13.05 -11.96
CA ASP A 165 28.52 -13.01 -11.53
C ASP A 165 29.17 -11.62 -11.59
N GLY A 166 28.45 -10.62 -11.08
CA GLY A 166 28.94 -9.25 -10.83
C GLY A 166 29.24 -8.40 -12.06
N SER A 167 29.18 -8.95 -13.28
CA SER A 167 29.58 -8.23 -14.50
C SER A 167 28.72 -8.50 -15.74
N ARG A 168 27.85 -9.52 -15.76
CA ARG A 168 27.10 -9.88 -16.97
C ARG A 168 25.60 -9.60 -16.80
N THR A 169 25.17 -8.45 -17.30
CA THR A 169 23.75 -8.16 -17.52
C THR A 169 23.25 -8.95 -18.74
N VAL A 170 22.31 -9.88 -18.53
CA VAL A 170 21.63 -10.59 -19.63
C VAL A 170 20.23 -10.04 -19.80
N TYR A 171 19.95 -9.44 -20.95
CA TYR A 171 18.60 -9.04 -21.36
C TYR A 171 17.87 -10.23 -21.99
N LEU A 172 16.64 -10.50 -21.56
CA LEU A 172 15.83 -11.61 -22.06
C LEU A 172 14.43 -11.14 -22.47
N ASP A 173 14.05 -11.42 -23.71
CA ASP A 173 12.65 -11.44 -24.14
C ASP A 173 11.92 -12.71 -23.64
N LYS A 174 10.60 -12.74 -23.79
CA LYS A 174 9.74 -13.83 -23.30
C LYS A 174 10.10 -15.20 -23.89
N ALA A 175 10.41 -15.27 -25.19
CA ALA A 175 10.69 -16.53 -25.88
C ALA A 175 12.10 -17.05 -25.54
N THR A 176 13.11 -16.16 -25.52
CA THR A 176 14.47 -16.53 -25.08
C THR A 176 14.50 -16.91 -23.61
N PHE A 177 13.74 -16.23 -22.73
CA PHE A 177 13.58 -16.62 -21.33
C PHE A 177 12.99 -18.03 -21.20
N ILE A 178 11.87 -18.32 -21.86
CA ILE A 178 11.22 -19.63 -21.82
C ILE A 178 12.16 -20.72 -22.38
N SER A 179 12.84 -20.46 -23.50
CA SER A 179 13.82 -21.39 -24.08
C SER A 179 14.96 -21.71 -23.11
N ASN A 180 15.50 -20.68 -22.44
CA ASN A 180 16.60 -20.85 -21.49
C ASN A 180 16.15 -21.54 -20.20
N LEU A 181 14.97 -21.20 -19.66
CA LEU A 181 14.35 -21.90 -18.53
C LEU A 181 14.10 -23.38 -18.84
N THR A 182 13.61 -23.71 -20.04
CA THR A 182 13.41 -25.11 -20.47
C THR A 182 14.72 -25.89 -20.57
N LYS A 183 15.80 -25.29 -21.11
CA LYS A 183 17.14 -25.92 -21.14
C LYS A 183 17.69 -26.11 -19.73
N PHE A 184 17.61 -25.08 -18.89
CA PHE A 184 18.11 -25.08 -17.52
C PHE A 184 17.40 -26.12 -16.64
N ARG A 185 16.09 -26.29 -16.77
CA ARG A 185 15.35 -27.35 -16.06
C ARG A 185 15.80 -28.76 -16.46
N LYS A 186 16.17 -28.99 -17.73
CA LYS A 186 16.79 -30.25 -18.14
C LYS A 186 18.12 -30.46 -17.42
N THR A 187 18.99 -29.46 -17.37
CA THR A 187 20.24 -29.53 -16.59
C THR A 187 20.00 -29.90 -15.12
N VAL A 188 18.91 -29.41 -14.51
CA VAL A 188 18.49 -29.77 -13.14
C VAL A 188 17.94 -31.20 -13.00
N GLU A 189 17.36 -31.80 -14.05
CA GLU A 189 16.91 -33.20 -14.07
C GLU A 189 17.99 -34.20 -14.55
N GLU A 190 18.96 -33.75 -15.35
CA GLU A 190 19.89 -34.60 -16.12
C GLU A 190 21.34 -34.61 -15.60
N SER A 191 21.77 -33.68 -14.73
CA SER A 191 23.19 -33.55 -14.32
C SER A 191 23.46 -33.74 -12.82
N GLU A 192 24.48 -34.53 -12.51
CA GLU A 192 25.09 -34.60 -11.16
C GLU A 192 26.15 -33.48 -10.96
N GLU A 193 26.67 -32.90 -12.04
CA GLU A 193 27.80 -31.96 -12.03
C GLU A 193 27.44 -30.50 -11.71
N THR A 194 26.17 -30.10 -11.87
CA THR A 194 25.80 -28.68 -11.66
C THR A 194 25.73 -28.35 -10.17
N THR A 195 26.54 -27.38 -9.71
CA THR A 195 26.53 -26.96 -8.31
C THR A 195 25.13 -26.49 -7.90
N ILE A 196 24.61 -27.03 -6.81
CA ILE A 196 23.31 -26.61 -6.24
C ILE A 196 23.29 -25.08 -6.01
N THR A 197 24.43 -24.50 -5.61
CA THR A 197 24.63 -23.05 -5.47
C THR A 197 24.32 -22.27 -6.75
N ASP A 198 24.68 -22.78 -7.91
CA ASP A 198 24.58 -22.07 -9.19
C ASP A 198 23.13 -22.08 -9.69
N VAL A 199 22.46 -23.24 -9.54
CA VAL A 199 21.02 -23.40 -9.79
C VAL A 199 20.21 -22.40 -8.96
N LEU A 200 20.52 -22.29 -7.67
CA LEU A 200 19.82 -21.39 -6.75
C LEU A 200 20.16 -19.92 -7.01
N THR A 201 21.38 -19.62 -7.41
CA THR A 201 21.81 -18.26 -7.79
C THR A 201 21.09 -17.81 -9.05
N TRP A 202 20.97 -18.68 -10.07
CA TRP A 202 20.20 -18.40 -11.28
C TRP A 202 18.74 -18.06 -10.97
N TYR A 203 18.01 -18.94 -10.27
CA TYR A 203 16.63 -18.69 -9.87
C TYR A 203 16.46 -17.41 -9.05
N THR A 204 17.41 -17.12 -8.15
CA THR A 204 17.36 -15.93 -7.30
C THR A 204 17.63 -14.64 -8.09
N SER A 205 18.51 -14.67 -9.10
CA SER A 205 18.72 -13.55 -10.02
C SER A 205 17.46 -13.22 -10.84
N VAL A 206 16.72 -14.26 -11.28
CA VAL A 206 15.45 -14.13 -12.00
C VAL A 206 14.36 -13.55 -11.10
N ASN A 207 14.19 -14.12 -9.89
CA ASN A 207 13.23 -13.61 -8.91
C ASN A 207 13.51 -12.16 -8.54
N ALA A 208 14.78 -11.80 -8.33
CA ALA A 208 15.19 -10.42 -8.04
C ALA A 208 14.86 -9.46 -9.19
N ALA A 209 15.19 -9.79 -10.44
CA ALA A 209 14.89 -8.93 -11.59
C ALA A 209 13.39 -8.74 -11.82
N MET A 210 12.60 -9.80 -11.69
CA MET A 210 11.13 -9.73 -11.82
C MET A 210 10.49 -8.95 -10.65
N LEU A 211 10.95 -9.15 -9.42
CA LEU A 211 10.45 -8.44 -8.23
C LEU A 211 10.84 -6.96 -8.25
N GLU A 212 12.05 -6.63 -8.69
CA GLU A 212 12.48 -5.25 -8.81
C GLU A 212 11.58 -4.49 -9.79
N HIS A 213 11.35 -5.03 -10.99
CA HIS A 213 10.38 -4.44 -11.94
C HIS A 213 8.97 -4.29 -11.33
N LEU A 214 8.47 -5.32 -10.62
CA LEU A 214 7.18 -5.27 -9.93
C LEU A 214 7.11 -4.15 -8.88
N THR A 215 8.22 -3.85 -8.19
CA THR A 215 8.27 -2.78 -7.19
C THR A 215 8.61 -1.40 -7.75
N GLN A 216 9.23 -1.31 -8.93
CA GLN A 216 9.49 -0.04 -9.63
C GLN A 216 8.23 0.56 -10.26
N GLN A 217 7.30 -0.29 -10.76
CA GLN A 217 6.00 0.14 -11.28
C GLN A 217 5.14 0.87 -10.23
N ILE A 218 5.34 0.57 -8.95
CA ILE A 218 4.57 1.15 -7.84
C ILE A 218 5.17 2.51 -7.46
N LYS A 219 4.61 3.60 -8.00
CA LYS A 219 5.01 4.98 -7.67
C LYS A 219 4.78 5.29 -6.19
N GLU A 220 5.77 5.89 -5.53
CA GLU A 220 5.64 6.38 -4.15
C GLU A 220 5.35 7.88 -4.16
N THR A 221 4.08 8.26 -4.05
CA THR A 221 3.61 9.65 -4.04
C THR A 221 3.03 10.03 -2.68
N ASP A 222 3.61 11.03 -2.02
CA ASP A 222 3.23 11.45 -0.66
C ASP A 222 1.82 12.06 -0.52
N THR A 223 1.21 12.48 -1.64
CA THR A 223 0.02 13.35 -1.72
C THR A 223 -1.26 12.83 -1.07
N SER A 224 -1.35 11.54 -0.72
CA SER A 224 -2.60 10.91 -0.26
C SER A 224 -2.46 10.02 0.99
N GLY A 225 -1.25 9.85 1.54
CA GLY A 225 -0.98 8.89 2.62
C GLY A 225 -1.03 7.40 2.22
N VAL A 226 -1.53 7.09 1.00
CA VAL A 226 -1.55 5.73 0.42
C VAL A 226 -0.14 5.14 0.32
N TRP A 227 0.90 5.99 0.20
CA TRP A 227 2.30 5.58 0.19
C TRP A 227 2.69 4.62 1.31
N ARG A 228 2.09 4.72 2.50
CA ARG A 228 2.37 3.80 3.62
C ARG A 228 1.92 2.37 3.34
N TYR A 229 0.81 2.21 2.62
CA TYR A 229 0.30 0.93 2.17
C TYR A 229 1.15 0.39 1.01
N LEU A 230 1.57 1.25 0.08
CA LEU A 230 2.47 0.89 -1.01
C LEU A 230 3.84 0.40 -0.49
N LEU A 231 4.42 1.13 0.46
CA LEU A 231 5.69 0.78 1.10
C LEU A 231 5.58 -0.52 1.93
N ALA A 232 4.51 -0.68 2.71
CA ALA A 232 4.22 -1.94 3.41
C ALA A 232 4.02 -3.12 2.43
N PHE A 233 3.42 -2.89 1.26
CA PHE A 233 3.25 -3.91 0.22
C PHE A 233 4.59 -4.28 -0.45
N LYS A 234 5.44 -3.30 -0.79
CA LYS A 234 6.81 -3.53 -1.30
C LYS A 234 7.66 -4.30 -0.29
N ASN A 235 7.63 -3.88 0.98
CA ASN A 235 8.42 -4.51 2.04
C ASN A 235 7.91 -5.92 2.36
N LEU A 236 6.59 -6.17 2.34
CA LEU A 236 6.05 -7.52 2.50
C LEU A 236 6.41 -8.45 1.32
N LEU A 237 6.42 -7.95 0.08
CA LEU A 237 6.94 -8.71 -1.08
C LEU A 237 8.43 -9.07 -0.91
N LYS A 238 9.28 -8.10 -0.57
CA LYS A 238 10.73 -8.31 -0.34
C LYS A 238 10.99 -9.21 0.88
N SER A 239 10.13 -9.15 1.91
CA SER A 239 10.13 -10.05 3.07
C SER A 239 9.81 -11.51 2.68
N ILE A 240 8.77 -11.73 1.86
CA ILE A 240 8.39 -13.07 1.38
C ILE A 240 9.53 -13.67 0.52
N GLU A 241 10.15 -12.86 -0.35
CA GLU A 241 11.31 -13.30 -1.14
C GLU A 241 12.50 -13.68 -0.25
N SER A 242 12.88 -12.81 0.71
CA SER A 242 14.00 -13.10 1.61
C SER A 242 13.72 -14.30 2.53
N THR A 243 12.47 -14.51 2.96
CA THR A 243 12.03 -15.74 3.65
C THR A 243 12.21 -16.98 2.76
N GLY A 244 11.87 -16.87 1.47
CA GLY A 244 12.04 -17.91 0.47
C GLY A 244 13.49 -18.16 0.01
N ILE A 245 14.43 -17.28 0.37
CA ILE A 245 15.88 -17.54 0.24
C ILE A 245 16.41 -18.18 1.52
N ALA A 246 15.97 -17.71 2.70
CA ALA A 246 16.33 -18.32 3.98
C ALA A 246 15.84 -19.79 4.08
N SER A 247 14.64 -20.10 3.56
CA SER A 247 14.09 -21.46 3.58
C SER A 247 14.97 -22.48 2.85
N VAL A 248 15.57 -22.08 1.72
CA VAL A 248 16.49 -22.90 0.92
C VAL A 248 17.71 -23.32 1.73
N TYR A 249 18.28 -22.42 2.54
CA TYR A 249 19.37 -22.76 3.45
C TYR A 249 18.90 -23.57 4.67
N GLY A 250 17.69 -23.32 5.20
CA GLY A 250 17.13 -24.17 6.26
C GLY A 250 16.89 -25.63 5.81
N VAL A 251 16.44 -25.82 4.57
CA VAL A 251 16.33 -27.16 3.94
C VAL A 251 17.71 -27.80 3.75
N ASN A 252 18.73 -27.04 3.33
CA ASN A 252 20.11 -27.52 3.27
C ASN A 252 20.62 -27.96 4.67
N TYR A 253 20.34 -27.18 5.72
CA TYR A 253 20.73 -27.52 7.09
C TYR A 253 20.13 -28.83 7.58
N PHE A 254 18.82 -29.05 7.41
CA PHE A 254 18.18 -30.31 7.83
C PHE A 254 18.52 -31.48 6.89
N GLY A 255 18.67 -31.23 5.59
CA GLY A 255 18.99 -32.24 4.58
C GLY A 255 20.44 -32.74 4.63
N LYS A 256 21.43 -31.85 4.83
CA LYS A 256 22.86 -32.20 4.90
C LYS A 256 23.42 -32.25 6.33
N GLY A 257 22.70 -31.74 7.32
CA GLY A 257 23.09 -31.80 8.74
C GLY A 257 24.04 -30.69 9.23
N SER A 258 24.46 -29.76 8.37
CA SER A 258 25.11 -28.49 8.77
C SER A 258 25.17 -27.52 7.58
N LEU A 259 25.41 -26.23 7.86
CA LEU A 259 25.70 -25.22 6.86
C LEU A 259 27.18 -24.82 6.86
N GLU A 260 27.77 -24.81 5.68
CA GLU A 260 29.05 -24.14 5.42
C GLU A 260 28.99 -22.65 5.77
N LYS A 261 30.12 -22.04 6.14
CA LYS A 261 30.22 -20.65 6.60
C LYS A 261 29.54 -19.64 5.66
N LYS A 262 29.69 -19.78 4.33
CA LYS A 262 29.02 -18.91 3.34
C LYS A 262 27.49 -19.03 3.43
N ASN A 263 26.98 -20.26 3.41
CA ASN A 263 25.55 -20.56 3.43
C ASN A 263 24.88 -20.17 4.76
N HIS A 264 25.60 -20.33 5.88
CA HIS A 264 25.15 -19.91 7.21
C HIS A 264 25.06 -18.38 7.35
N ILE A 265 26.05 -17.64 6.83
CA ILE A 265 26.00 -16.17 6.76
C ILE A 265 24.81 -15.72 5.89
N SER A 266 24.64 -16.29 4.69
CA SER A 266 23.51 -15.98 3.81
C SER A 266 22.15 -16.26 4.48
N TYR A 267 22.02 -17.35 5.23
CA TYR A 267 20.80 -17.65 5.99
C TYR A 267 20.48 -16.55 7.00
N ILE A 268 21.46 -16.19 7.87
CA ILE A 268 21.28 -15.16 8.90
C ILE A 268 20.93 -13.80 8.27
N GLN A 269 21.59 -13.42 7.18
CA GLN A 269 21.30 -12.20 6.44
C GLN A 269 19.86 -12.19 5.92
N HIS A 270 19.42 -13.25 5.23
CA HIS A 270 18.10 -13.29 4.63
C HIS A 270 16.95 -13.45 5.64
N ASP A 271 17.16 -14.17 6.75
CA ASP A 271 16.22 -14.25 7.88
C ASP A 271 16.08 -12.89 8.59
N SER A 272 17.20 -12.19 8.83
CA SER A 272 17.19 -10.85 9.44
C SER A 272 16.49 -9.82 8.55
N ILE A 273 16.80 -9.79 7.25
CA ILE A 273 16.15 -8.90 6.27
C ILE A 273 14.64 -9.20 6.17
N ALA A 274 14.24 -10.48 6.17
CA ALA A 274 12.83 -10.85 6.16
C ALA A 274 12.09 -10.31 7.40
N LYS A 275 12.66 -10.51 8.59
CA LYS A 275 12.07 -10.04 9.86
C LYS A 275 11.96 -8.52 9.93
N ASP A 276 12.98 -7.79 9.49
CA ASP A 276 12.98 -6.33 9.52
C ASP A 276 11.94 -5.72 8.56
N LEU A 277 11.93 -6.17 7.31
CA LEU A 277 10.95 -5.73 6.29
C LEU A 277 9.51 -6.04 6.71
N LEU A 278 9.28 -7.20 7.33
CA LEU A 278 7.97 -7.56 7.88
C LEU A 278 7.58 -6.62 9.03
N ASN A 279 8.42 -6.49 10.06
CA ASN A 279 8.15 -5.61 11.21
C ASN A 279 7.88 -4.16 10.77
N THR A 280 8.66 -3.66 9.81
CA THR A 280 8.48 -2.36 9.18
C THR A 280 7.11 -2.24 8.50
N SER A 281 6.69 -3.25 7.74
CA SER A 281 5.34 -3.30 7.13
C SER A 281 4.22 -3.29 8.18
N LEU A 282 4.36 -4.06 9.26
CA LEU A 282 3.41 -4.09 10.37
C LEU A 282 3.34 -2.76 11.13
N ASN A 283 4.42 -1.99 11.16
CA ASN A 283 4.46 -0.67 11.81
C ASN A 283 3.85 0.44 10.93
N TYR A 284 3.94 0.35 9.61
CA TYR A 284 3.28 1.31 8.71
C TYR A 284 1.75 1.15 8.62
N VAL A 285 1.23 -0.08 8.76
CA VAL A 285 -0.21 -0.36 8.59
C VAL A 285 -0.79 -1.12 9.79
N ALA A 286 -1.54 -0.41 10.65
CA ALA A 286 -2.12 -0.99 11.86
C ALA A 286 -3.07 -2.18 11.62
N LYS A 287 -3.86 -2.15 10.53
CA LYS A 287 -4.71 -3.27 10.08
C LYS A 287 -3.87 -4.54 9.85
N LEU A 288 -2.74 -4.41 9.14
CA LEU A 288 -1.81 -5.50 8.85
C LEU A 288 -1.22 -6.11 10.14
N LYS A 289 -0.93 -5.26 11.13
CA LYS A 289 -0.46 -5.69 12.46
C LYS A 289 -1.50 -6.52 13.22
N GLN A 290 -2.80 -6.26 13.02
CA GLN A 290 -3.88 -7.06 13.59
C GLN A 290 -4.08 -8.36 12.80
N GLU A 291 -4.09 -8.32 11.46
CA GLU A 291 -4.19 -9.52 10.62
C GLU A 291 -3.02 -10.50 10.88
N TYR A 292 -1.79 -9.99 11.01
CA TYR A 292 -0.61 -10.80 11.35
C TYR A 292 -0.65 -11.38 12.78
N ARG A 293 -1.21 -10.63 13.75
CA ARG A 293 -1.46 -11.18 15.10
C ARG A 293 -2.44 -12.35 15.05
N ASN A 294 -3.53 -12.22 14.32
CA ASN A 294 -4.48 -13.32 14.14
C ASN A 294 -3.81 -14.53 13.47
N LEU A 295 -3.07 -14.32 12.37
CA LEU A 295 -2.23 -15.35 11.72
C LEU A 295 -1.35 -16.08 12.74
N SER A 296 -0.62 -15.36 13.59
CA SER A 296 0.28 -15.96 14.59
C SER A 296 -0.41 -16.77 15.70
N LEU A 297 -1.74 -16.66 15.81
CA LEU A 297 -2.58 -17.41 16.75
C LEU A 297 -3.36 -18.55 16.09
N THR A 298 -3.71 -18.42 14.79
CA THR A 298 -4.53 -19.40 14.06
C THR A 298 -3.74 -20.30 13.12
N MET A 299 -2.46 -20.00 12.84
CA MET A 299 -1.63 -20.82 11.96
C MET A 299 -1.03 -22.01 12.71
N ASP A 300 -1.39 -23.22 12.29
CA ASP A 300 -0.80 -24.46 12.78
C ASP A 300 0.74 -24.44 12.69
N ASN A 301 1.39 -24.95 13.73
CA ASN A 301 2.85 -25.07 13.83
C ASN A 301 3.64 -23.74 13.71
N TYR A 302 3.01 -22.57 13.81
CA TYR A 302 3.70 -21.27 13.78
C TYR A 302 4.84 -21.16 14.82
N GLY A 303 4.64 -21.71 16.03
CA GLY A 303 5.70 -21.79 17.06
C GLY A 303 6.87 -22.70 16.70
N ASN A 304 6.63 -23.80 15.97
CA ASN A 304 7.67 -24.72 15.49
C ASN A 304 8.59 -24.02 14.48
N ILE A 305 8.05 -23.16 13.60
CA ILE A 305 8.86 -22.39 12.64
C ILE A 305 9.92 -21.54 13.36
N LYS A 306 9.54 -20.86 14.44
CA LYS A 306 10.50 -20.09 15.26
C LYS A 306 11.57 -21.01 15.85
N GLN A 307 11.18 -22.12 16.46
CA GLN A 307 12.12 -23.09 17.05
C GLN A 307 13.09 -23.67 16.01
N LYS A 308 12.63 -24.00 14.79
CA LYS A 308 13.49 -24.46 13.70
C LYS A 308 14.48 -23.37 13.26
N ASN A 309 14.04 -22.12 13.16
CA ASN A 309 14.96 -21.01 12.85
C ASN A 309 16.00 -20.80 13.94
N ASP A 310 15.61 -20.81 15.23
CA ASP A 310 16.54 -20.71 16.36
C ASP A 310 17.59 -21.85 16.36
N VAL A 311 17.22 -23.05 15.88
CA VAL A 311 18.14 -24.19 15.68
C VAL A 311 19.06 -24.00 14.46
N ILE A 312 18.58 -23.47 13.33
CA ILE A 312 19.44 -23.19 12.16
C ILE A 312 20.45 -22.07 12.46
N ILE A 313 20.05 -21.04 13.23
CA ILE A 313 20.94 -19.94 13.67
C ILE A 313 22.17 -20.49 14.39
N LYS A 314 21.99 -21.49 15.28
CA LYS A 314 23.09 -22.14 16.01
C LYS A 314 24.04 -22.94 15.10
N ASN A 315 23.51 -23.55 14.03
CA ASN A 315 24.26 -24.34 13.06
C ASN A 315 25.14 -25.44 13.70
N GLU A 316 24.59 -26.12 14.71
CA GLU A 316 25.23 -27.27 15.37
C GLU A 316 25.33 -28.45 14.39
N LYS A 317 26.49 -29.13 14.31
CA LYS A 317 26.66 -30.28 13.42
C LYS A 317 25.79 -31.45 13.89
N ARG A 318 24.98 -31.97 12.98
CA ARG A 318 24.00 -33.05 13.22
C ARG A 318 23.95 -34.01 12.03
N ALA A 319 23.23 -35.12 12.19
CA ALA A 319 22.95 -36.02 11.06
C ALA A 319 21.90 -35.40 10.09
N PRO A 320 21.99 -35.74 8.78
CA PRO A 320 20.91 -35.59 7.81
C PRO A 320 19.56 -36.11 8.34
N ASN A 321 18.48 -35.38 8.10
CA ASN A 321 17.12 -35.78 8.44
C ASN A 321 16.13 -35.23 7.40
N TYR A 322 15.88 -35.99 6.34
CA TYR A 322 14.97 -35.61 5.27
C TYR A 322 13.50 -35.44 5.72
N PRO A 323 12.93 -36.28 6.63
CA PRO A 323 11.63 -36.00 7.23
C PRO A 323 11.53 -34.63 7.92
N GLU A 324 12.56 -34.21 8.65
CA GLU A 324 12.60 -32.90 9.30
C GLU A 324 12.80 -31.76 8.29
N ALA A 325 13.60 -31.98 7.23
CA ALA A 325 13.73 -31.04 6.12
C ALA A 325 12.39 -30.82 5.40
N LEU A 326 11.62 -31.88 5.16
CA LEU A 326 10.27 -31.83 4.58
C LEU A 326 9.29 -31.11 5.51
N ASN A 327 9.30 -31.43 6.81
CA ASN A 327 8.45 -30.74 7.80
C ASN A 327 8.74 -29.23 7.85
N TYR A 328 10.01 -28.83 7.85
CA TYR A 328 10.43 -27.44 7.78
C TYR A 328 10.02 -26.77 6.47
N PHE A 329 10.27 -27.43 5.34
CA PHE A 329 9.90 -26.94 4.01
C PHE A 329 8.39 -26.65 3.89
N VAL A 330 7.54 -27.61 4.28
CA VAL A 330 6.08 -27.45 4.28
C VAL A 330 5.64 -26.33 5.23
N SER A 331 6.24 -26.25 6.42
CA SER A 331 5.91 -25.21 7.41
C SER A 331 6.24 -23.79 6.90
N ILE A 332 7.41 -23.60 6.29
CA ILE A 332 7.76 -22.29 5.69
C ILE A 332 6.91 -22.00 4.45
N ALA A 333 6.61 -23.00 3.62
CA ALA A 333 5.73 -22.82 2.47
C ALA A 333 4.36 -22.30 2.91
N LEU A 334 3.72 -22.95 3.91
CA LEU A 334 2.48 -22.48 4.53
C LEU A 334 2.61 -21.06 5.08
N TYR A 335 3.68 -20.74 5.81
CA TYR A 335 3.89 -19.38 6.34
C TYR A 335 3.98 -18.32 5.22
N THR A 336 4.70 -18.61 4.12
CA THR A 336 4.74 -17.68 2.97
C THR A 336 3.40 -17.56 2.26
N ASP A 337 2.56 -18.61 2.27
CA ASP A 337 1.21 -18.54 1.73
C ASP A 337 0.27 -17.69 2.59
N GLU A 338 0.39 -17.75 3.93
CA GLU A 338 -0.32 -16.84 4.83
C GLU A 338 0.15 -15.37 4.68
N LEU A 339 1.47 -15.13 4.57
CA LEU A 339 1.99 -13.80 4.23
C LEU A 339 1.50 -13.29 2.87
N ARG A 340 1.30 -14.18 1.88
CA ARG A 340 0.66 -13.84 0.59
C ARG A 340 -0.82 -13.48 0.75
N LYS A 341 -1.56 -13.97 1.76
CA LYS A 341 -2.92 -13.50 2.06
C LYS A 341 -2.90 -12.06 2.59
N LEU A 342 -1.96 -11.74 3.49
CA LEU A 342 -1.76 -10.37 3.99
C LEU A 342 -1.40 -9.40 2.84
N GLN A 343 -0.53 -9.83 1.93
CA GLN A 343 -0.15 -9.06 0.74
C GLN A 343 -1.35 -8.80 -0.21
N ARG A 344 -2.31 -9.72 -0.29
CA ARG A 344 -3.59 -9.50 -1.00
C ARG A 344 -4.52 -8.54 -0.24
N SER A 345 -4.60 -8.63 1.10
CA SER A 345 -5.39 -7.71 1.93
C SER A 345 -4.92 -6.25 1.78
N LEU A 346 -3.60 -6.03 1.77
CA LEU A 346 -3.02 -4.72 1.45
C LEU A 346 -3.45 -4.22 0.07
N ARG A 347 -3.34 -5.07 -0.96
CA ARG A 347 -3.71 -4.69 -2.34
C ARG A 347 -5.15 -4.21 -2.44
N VAL A 348 -6.10 -4.94 -1.83
CA VAL A 348 -7.54 -4.58 -1.79
C VAL A 348 -7.82 -3.39 -0.85
N THR A 349 -6.79 -2.85 -0.19
CA THR A 349 -6.85 -1.58 0.57
C THR A 349 -6.11 -0.44 -0.19
N ILE A 350 -5.48 -0.73 -1.32
CA ILE A 350 -4.72 0.23 -2.17
C ILE A 350 -5.54 0.64 -3.40
N GLY A 351 -6.36 -0.28 -3.94
CA GLY A 351 -7.35 -0.07 -4.99
C GLY A 351 -8.49 -1.07 -4.84
#